data_AF-A0A958MPP2-F1
#
_entry.id   AF-A0A958MPP2-F1
#
_cell.length_a   1.000
_cell.length_b   1.000
_cell.length_c   1.000
_cell.angle_alpha   90.00
_cell.angle_beta   90.00
_cell.angle_gamma   90.00
#
_symmetry.space_group_name_H-M   'P 1'
#
loop_
_entity.id
_entity.type
_entity.pdbx_description
1 polymer ?
#
loop_
_entity_poly.entity_id
_entity_poly.type
_entity_poly.pdbx_seq_one_letter_code
_entity_poly.pdbx_strand_id
1 'polypeptide(L)'
;MKKIKLVVSDLHLGVGRTLENGQMNSLEEFYYDEKFVEFLHFYTTGKYADYEVELVLNGDIFNFLQVDYRGHYLTVITEAVTLEKVKKIVKGHHLFFQAIRDFVKKEGNVVTYVVGNHDQGMLWPGVRAWLNETLGTTIRFKNIVYYFDGVHIEHGHMHEAANRLNPRKFFLKRNLPEPVLNLPFGSHFFVEYVLQIKQSYPHVDKIRPVDRMMRWAIFNEFWPTVKASLSLLFYFAKAIVTHDPRRNFPFKRILRVALERAIFPDLSEAARRVLLDERVHTV
;
A
#
# COMPACT_ATOMS: atom_id res chain seq x y z
N MET A 1 -26.81 -16.71 13.19
CA MET A 1 -25.91 -15.74 13.85
C MET A 1 -25.90 -14.44 13.08
N LYS A 2 -25.70 -13.30 13.76
CA LYS A 2 -25.59 -11.98 13.10
C LYS A 2 -24.17 -11.84 12.54
N LYS A 3 -24.05 -11.24 11.36
CA LYS A 3 -22.77 -11.07 10.66
C LYS A 3 -22.48 -9.59 10.46
N ILE A 4 -21.23 -9.19 10.60
CA ILE A 4 -20.76 -7.84 10.27
C ILE A 4 -19.41 -7.93 9.58
N LYS A 5 -19.14 -7.00 8.66
CA LYS A 5 -17.84 -6.84 8.04
C LYS A 5 -17.27 -5.47 8.36
N LEU A 6 -16.02 -5.43 8.76
CA LEU A 6 -15.26 -4.22 9.03
C LEU A 6 -14.26 -4.05 7.90
N VAL A 7 -14.32 -2.94 7.17
CA VAL A 7 -13.39 -2.67 6.07
C VAL A 7 -12.48 -1.54 6.49
N VAL A 8 -11.17 -1.79 6.49
CA VAL A 8 -10.12 -0.79 6.74
C VAL A 8 -9.12 -0.81 5.58
N SER A 9 -8.55 0.33 5.22
CA SER A 9 -7.64 0.50 4.07
C SER A 9 -6.60 1.56 4.43
N ASP A 10 -5.50 1.63 3.66
CA ASP A 10 -4.54 2.74 3.70
C ASP A 10 -3.96 3.00 5.10
N LEU A 11 -3.70 1.92 5.84
CA LEU A 11 -3.08 2.04 7.16
C LEU A 11 -1.59 2.35 7.03
N HIS A 12 -0.93 1.88 5.96
CA HIS A 12 0.47 2.16 5.63
C HIS A 12 1.45 1.88 6.78
N LEU A 13 1.30 0.74 7.47
CA LEU A 13 2.20 0.34 8.55
C LEU A 13 3.65 0.27 8.05
N GLY A 14 4.52 1.06 8.68
CA GLY A 14 5.96 1.05 8.51
C GLY A 14 6.65 0.18 9.57
N VAL A 15 7.85 0.57 9.99
CA VAL A 15 8.64 -0.19 10.99
C VAL A 15 8.39 0.24 12.43
N GLY A 16 7.33 1.02 12.65
CA GLY A 16 7.00 1.62 13.93
C GLY A 16 7.52 3.06 14.05
N ARG A 17 6.97 3.77 15.05
CA ARG A 17 7.24 5.19 15.32
C ARG A 17 8.66 5.47 15.80
N THR A 18 9.32 4.48 16.38
CA THR A 18 10.65 4.62 16.98
C THR A 18 11.58 3.58 16.38
N LEU A 19 12.70 4.03 15.83
CA LEU A 19 13.73 3.17 15.27
C LEU A 19 14.53 2.48 16.40
N GLU A 20 15.30 1.44 16.05
CA GLU A 20 16.09 0.68 17.03
C GLU A 20 17.12 1.53 17.78
N ASN A 21 17.57 2.64 17.18
CA ASN A 21 18.49 3.59 17.80
C ASN A 21 17.78 4.65 18.68
N GLY A 22 16.48 4.51 18.92
CA GLY A 22 15.67 5.43 19.73
C GLY A 22 15.22 6.71 19.01
N GLN A 23 15.63 6.92 17.76
CA GLN A 23 15.19 8.08 16.99
C GLN A 23 13.73 7.90 16.53
N MET A 24 13.03 9.02 16.43
CA MET A 24 11.71 9.06 15.79
C MET A 24 11.83 8.68 14.32
N ASN A 25 11.00 7.72 13.89
CA ASN A 25 10.88 7.35 12.49
C ASN A 25 9.99 8.36 11.77
N SER A 26 10.60 9.28 11.03
CA SER A 26 9.88 10.29 10.26
C SER A 26 9.07 9.71 9.09
N LEU A 27 9.37 8.48 8.66
CA LEU A 27 8.68 7.81 7.56
C LEU A 27 7.55 6.87 8.04
N GLU A 28 7.35 6.73 9.35
CA GLU A 28 6.17 6.02 9.86
C GLU A 28 4.91 6.82 9.54
N GLU A 29 3.85 6.14 9.12
CA GLU A 29 2.57 6.77 8.75
C GLU A 29 1.42 6.29 9.62
N PHE A 30 1.58 5.14 10.29
CA PHE A 30 0.60 4.57 11.20
C PHE A 30 0.99 4.83 12.66
N TYR A 31 0.12 5.54 13.39
CA TYR A 31 0.31 5.87 14.81
C TYR A 31 -0.86 5.42 15.69
N TYR A 32 -1.67 4.48 15.20
CA TYR A 32 -2.99 4.18 15.76
C TYR A 32 -3.10 2.74 16.26
N ASP A 33 -1.99 2.12 16.69
CA ASP A 33 -1.97 0.76 17.24
C ASP A 33 -3.01 0.56 18.34
N GLU A 34 -3.04 1.42 19.35
CA GLU A 34 -3.99 1.35 20.47
C GLU A 34 -5.43 1.57 20.01
N LYS A 35 -5.64 2.49 19.06
CA LYS A 35 -6.98 2.76 18.50
C LYS A 35 -7.49 1.62 17.65
N PHE A 36 -6.62 0.91 16.96
CA PHE A 36 -6.97 -0.30 16.24
C PHE A 36 -7.36 -1.44 17.21
N VAL A 37 -6.67 -1.56 18.35
CA VAL A 37 -7.06 -2.50 19.42
C VAL A 37 -8.45 -2.15 19.96
N GLU A 38 -8.69 -0.89 20.31
CA GLU A 38 -10.00 -0.39 20.78
C GLU A 38 -11.10 -0.66 19.72
N PHE A 39 -10.81 -0.43 18.45
CA PHE A 39 -11.72 -0.67 17.33
C PHE A 39 -12.14 -2.15 17.23
N LEU A 40 -11.19 -3.09 17.26
CA LEU A 40 -11.51 -4.51 17.21
C LEU A 40 -12.22 -5.00 18.48
N HIS A 41 -11.81 -4.48 19.65
CA HIS A 41 -12.48 -4.79 20.91
C HIS A 41 -13.94 -4.34 20.89
N PHE A 42 -14.23 -3.15 20.36
CA PHE A 42 -15.60 -2.64 20.25
C PHE A 42 -16.50 -3.58 19.44
N TYR A 43 -16.03 -4.09 18.31
CA TYR A 43 -16.82 -4.97 17.43
C TYR A 43 -16.81 -6.45 17.84
N THR A 44 -16.11 -6.83 18.90
CA THR A 44 -16.10 -8.21 19.40
C THR A 44 -16.70 -8.39 20.78
N THR A 45 -17.07 -7.30 21.46
CA THR A 45 -17.60 -7.30 22.83
C THR A 45 -18.97 -6.61 22.94
N GLY A 46 -19.58 -6.67 24.12
CA GLY A 46 -20.85 -6.01 24.42
C GLY A 46 -21.96 -6.39 23.43
N LYS A 47 -22.56 -5.39 22.77
CA LYS A 47 -23.64 -5.61 21.78
C LYS A 47 -23.23 -6.42 20.55
N TYR A 48 -21.92 -6.58 20.29
CA TYR A 48 -21.37 -7.38 19.19
C TYR A 48 -20.77 -8.71 19.66
N ALA A 49 -20.94 -9.07 20.94
CA ALA A 49 -20.41 -10.32 21.51
C ALA A 49 -20.90 -11.57 20.74
N ASP A 50 -22.12 -11.56 20.18
CA ASP A 50 -22.68 -12.69 19.43
C ASP A 50 -22.59 -12.55 17.90
N TYR A 51 -21.86 -11.53 17.40
CA TYR A 51 -21.65 -11.36 15.96
C TYR A 51 -20.44 -12.16 15.47
N GLU A 52 -20.58 -12.76 14.30
CA GLU A 52 -19.43 -13.18 13.47
C GLU A 52 -18.91 -11.95 12.74
N VAL A 53 -17.63 -11.65 12.91
CA VAL A 53 -17.00 -10.45 12.34
C VAL A 53 -15.98 -10.85 11.28
N GLU A 54 -16.09 -10.28 10.09
CA GLU A 54 -15.02 -10.34 9.10
C GLU A 54 -14.26 -9.01 9.06
N LEU A 55 -12.98 -9.04 9.40
CA LEU A 55 -12.07 -7.92 9.19
C LEU A 55 -11.50 -7.99 7.77
N VAL A 56 -11.89 -7.05 6.92
CA VAL A 56 -11.37 -6.88 5.57
C VAL A 56 -10.28 -5.80 5.59
N LEU A 57 -9.06 -6.23 5.36
CA LEU A 57 -7.88 -5.40 5.17
C LEU A 57 -7.76 -5.05 3.68
N ASN A 58 -8.29 -3.90 3.26
CA ASN A 58 -8.53 -3.52 1.86
C ASN A 58 -7.34 -2.78 1.19
N GLY A 59 -6.17 -3.38 1.22
CA GLY A 59 -4.99 -2.84 0.55
C GLY A 59 -4.31 -1.69 1.28
N ASP A 60 -3.06 -1.47 0.89
CA ASP A 60 -2.14 -0.50 1.45
C ASP A 60 -2.08 -0.56 2.99
N ILE A 61 -2.09 -1.79 3.52
CA ILE A 61 -1.93 -2.06 4.94
C ILE A 61 -0.45 -1.98 5.31
N PHE A 62 0.42 -2.50 4.46
CA PHE A 62 1.87 -2.45 4.66
C PHE A 62 2.53 -1.47 3.70
N ASN A 63 3.36 -0.57 4.21
CA ASN A 63 4.08 0.37 3.37
C ASN A 63 5.43 -0.18 2.90
N PHE A 64 5.44 -1.32 2.17
CA PHE A 64 6.68 -1.99 1.78
C PHE A 64 7.61 -1.13 0.93
N LEU A 65 7.07 -0.13 0.21
CA LEU A 65 7.86 0.79 -0.60
C LEU A 65 8.69 1.77 0.26
N GLN A 66 8.22 2.10 1.47
CA GLN A 66 8.92 2.97 2.43
C GLN A 66 9.75 2.21 3.47
N VAL A 67 9.74 0.88 3.48
CA VAL A 67 10.57 0.09 4.39
C VAL A 67 11.89 -0.25 3.70
N ASP A 68 13.02 0.07 4.34
CA ASP A 68 14.34 -0.24 3.81
C ASP A 68 14.66 -1.74 3.90
N TYR A 69 15.55 -2.19 3.02
CA TYR A 69 16.24 -3.45 3.11
C TYR A 69 17.72 -3.18 3.34
N ARG A 70 18.17 -3.35 4.59
CA ARG A 70 19.58 -3.18 5.01
C ARG A 70 20.16 -1.81 4.63
N GLY A 71 19.39 -0.75 4.88
CA GLY A 71 19.75 0.63 4.55
C GLY A 71 19.44 1.07 3.12
N HIS A 72 18.83 0.19 2.30
CA HIS A 72 18.53 0.49 0.90
C HIS A 72 17.04 0.37 0.57
N TYR A 73 16.50 1.37 -0.12
CA TYR A 73 15.15 1.31 -0.69
C TYR A 73 15.22 0.69 -2.08
N LEU A 74 14.56 -0.46 -2.25
CA LEU A 74 14.69 -1.31 -3.44
C LEU A 74 13.43 -1.25 -4.32
N THR A 75 13.65 -1.18 -5.63
CA THR A 75 12.61 -1.43 -6.65
C THR A 75 12.69 -2.84 -7.25
N VAL A 76 13.70 -3.62 -6.85
CA VAL A 76 13.83 -5.05 -7.20
C VAL A 76 13.45 -5.83 -5.94
N ILE A 77 12.19 -6.27 -5.90
CA ILE A 77 11.60 -6.84 -4.68
C ILE A 77 11.37 -8.35 -4.89
N THR A 78 12.18 -9.15 -4.20
CA THR A 78 12.03 -10.61 -4.13
C THR A 78 11.15 -11.02 -2.95
N GLU A 79 10.81 -12.31 -2.87
CA GLU A 79 10.09 -12.87 -1.73
C GLU A 79 10.90 -12.72 -0.42
N ALA A 80 12.20 -13.01 -0.45
CA ALA A 80 13.08 -12.90 0.72
C ALA A 80 13.19 -11.46 1.24
N VAL A 81 13.30 -10.48 0.32
CA VAL A 81 13.29 -9.05 0.67
C VAL A 81 11.98 -8.68 1.35
N THR A 82 10.84 -9.09 0.79
CA THR A 82 9.52 -8.80 1.37
C THR A 82 9.36 -9.44 2.73
N LEU A 83 9.82 -10.68 2.91
CA LEU A 83 9.75 -11.40 4.17
C LEU A 83 10.55 -10.70 5.28
N GLU A 84 11.71 -10.13 4.97
CA GLU A 84 12.45 -9.31 5.94
C GLU A 84 11.69 -8.03 6.29
N LYS A 85 11.13 -7.34 5.29
CA LYS A 85 10.36 -6.11 5.51
C LYS A 85 9.11 -6.35 6.37
N VAL A 86 8.31 -7.37 6.08
CA VAL A 86 7.10 -7.66 6.86
C VAL A 86 7.43 -8.02 8.32
N LYS A 87 8.55 -8.72 8.56
CA LYS A 87 9.03 -9.03 9.91
C LYS A 87 9.35 -7.76 10.71
N LYS A 88 10.00 -6.79 10.06
CA LYS A 88 10.28 -5.47 10.67
C LYS A 88 8.98 -4.72 10.99
N ILE A 89 8.02 -4.71 10.07
CA ILE A 89 6.70 -4.09 10.29
C ILE A 89 5.97 -4.73 11.48
N VAL A 90 5.91 -6.07 11.51
CA VAL A 90 5.28 -6.82 12.63
C VAL A 90 5.93 -6.51 13.96
N LYS A 91 7.27 -6.45 14.00
CA LYS A 91 8.02 -6.08 15.21
C LYS A 91 7.68 -4.66 15.66
N GLY A 92 7.58 -3.71 14.72
CA GLY A 92 7.27 -2.30 14.98
C GLY A 92 5.85 -2.05 15.50
N HIS A 93 4.90 -2.92 15.15
CA HIS A 93 3.47 -2.76 15.45
C HIS A 93 2.90 -3.96 16.22
N HIS A 94 3.60 -4.41 17.27
CA HIS A 94 3.22 -5.63 17.98
C HIS A 94 1.78 -5.61 18.53
N LEU A 95 1.27 -4.45 18.95
CA LEU A 95 -0.10 -4.29 19.44
C LEU A 95 -1.13 -4.54 18.33
N PHE A 96 -0.91 -3.98 17.14
CA PHE A 96 -1.77 -4.21 15.97
C PHE A 96 -1.93 -5.71 15.67
N PHE A 97 -0.82 -6.44 15.56
CA PHE A 97 -0.87 -7.87 15.23
C PHE A 97 -1.38 -8.71 16.40
N GLN A 98 -1.09 -8.35 17.65
CA GLN A 98 -1.67 -8.99 18.82
C GLN A 98 -3.20 -8.84 18.83
N ALA A 99 -3.72 -7.66 18.52
CA ALA A 99 -5.16 -7.44 18.45
C ALA A 99 -5.84 -8.30 17.38
N ILE A 100 -5.19 -8.51 16.22
CA ILE A 100 -5.71 -9.44 15.20
C ILE A 100 -5.68 -10.89 15.71
N ARG A 101 -4.59 -11.31 16.38
CA ARG A 101 -4.51 -12.65 16.99
C ARG A 101 -5.61 -12.91 18.00
N ASP A 102 -5.91 -11.91 18.84
CA ASP A 102 -6.98 -12.03 19.82
C ASP A 102 -8.36 -12.00 19.15
N PHE A 103 -8.53 -11.18 18.12
CA PHE A 103 -9.75 -11.12 17.31
C PHE A 103 -10.10 -12.47 16.67
N VAL A 104 -9.13 -13.20 16.13
CA VAL A 104 -9.37 -14.49 15.44
C VAL A 104 -9.56 -15.68 16.38
N LYS A 105 -9.34 -15.53 17.70
CA LYS A 105 -9.63 -16.59 18.68
C LYS A 105 -11.14 -16.83 18.85
N LYS A 106 -11.96 -15.82 18.57
CA LYS A 106 -13.42 -15.94 18.62
C LYS A 106 -13.91 -16.75 17.41
N GLU A 107 -14.64 -17.81 17.66
CA GLU A 107 -15.20 -18.65 16.60
C GLU A 107 -16.09 -17.81 15.65
N GLY A 108 -15.95 -18.06 14.35
CA GLY A 108 -16.66 -17.33 13.29
C GLY A 108 -15.99 -16.04 12.85
N ASN A 109 -15.03 -15.48 13.61
CA ASN A 109 -14.26 -14.33 13.16
C ASN A 109 -13.26 -14.70 12.06
N VAL A 110 -13.14 -13.82 11.06
CA VAL A 110 -12.31 -14.07 9.86
C VAL A 110 -11.53 -12.82 9.49
N VAL A 111 -10.33 -13.01 8.95
CA VAL A 111 -9.55 -11.95 8.29
C VAL A 111 -9.51 -12.20 6.79
N THR A 112 -9.84 -11.19 6.01
CA THR A 112 -9.69 -11.15 4.56
C THR A 112 -8.72 -10.04 4.20
N TYR A 113 -7.83 -10.27 3.24
CA TYR A 113 -6.81 -9.31 2.84
C TYR A 113 -6.89 -9.08 1.34
N VAL A 114 -7.14 -7.84 0.92
CA VAL A 114 -7.06 -7.39 -0.47
C VAL A 114 -5.72 -6.68 -0.67
N VAL A 115 -5.00 -6.98 -1.74
CA VAL A 115 -3.69 -6.37 -2.01
C VAL A 115 -3.87 -5.02 -2.72
N GLY A 116 -3.18 -3.99 -2.22
CA GLY A 116 -3.03 -2.66 -2.80
C GLY A 116 -1.71 -2.46 -3.55
N ASN A 117 -1.36 -1.21 -3.85
CA ASN A 117 -0.14 -0.88 -4.59
C ASN A 117 1.10 -0.74 -3.70
N HIS A 118 0.98 -0.37 -2.42
CA HIS A 118 2.10 -0.30 -1.48
C HIS A 118 2.45 -1.66 -0.87
N ASP A 119 1.46 -2.56 -0.74
CA ASP A 119 1.64 -3.86 -0.09
C ASP A 119 1.68 -5.05 -1.07
N GLN A 120 2.04 -4.83 -2.34
CA GLN A 120 2.19 -5.88 -3.38
C GLN A 120 3.05 -7.09 -2.96
N GLY A 121 3.93 -6.91 -1.98
CA GLY A 121 4.66 -8.00 -1.33
C GLY A 121 3.75 -9.10 -0.76
N MET A 122 2.50 -8.79 -0.43
CA MET A 122 1.50 -9.76 -0.01
C MET A 122 0.98 -10.63 -1.16
N LEU A 123 1.52 -10.54 -2.38
CA LEU A 123 1.31 -11.53 -3.43
C LEU A 123 2.20 -12.77 -3.26
N TRP A 124 3.29 -12.67 -2.48
CA TRP A 124 4.23 -13.76 -2.26
C TRP A 124 3.65 -14.87 -1.36
N PRO A 125 3.62 -16.13 -1.83
CA PRO A 125 3.08 -17.24 -1.03
C PRO A 125 3.79 -17.44 0.31
N GLY A 126 5.12 -17.32 0.35
CA GLY A 126 5.90 -17.48 1.58
C GLY A 126 5.61 -16.37 2.61
N VAL A 127 5.38 -15.14 2.14
CA VAL A 127 4.98 -14.02 3.00
C VAL A 127 3.58 -14.22 3.57
N ARG A 128 2.64 -14.72 2.76
CA ARG A 128 1.28 -15.09 3.22
C ARG A 128 1.31 -16.20 4.26
N ALA A 129 2.09 -17.26 3.99
CA ALA A 129 2.22 -18.39 4.90
C ALA A 129 2.81 -17.95 6.24
N TRP A 130 3.87 -17.14 6.21
CA TRP A 130 4.49 -16.59 7.42
C TRP A 130 3.52 -15.68 8.21
N LEU A 131 2.73 -14.84 7.52
CA LEU A 131 1.75 -13.98 8.19
C LEU A 131 0.61 -14.80 8.81
N ASN A 132 0.13 -15.85 8.14
CA ASN A 132 -0.85 -16.78 8.68
C ASN A 132 -0.35 -17.44 9.98
N GLU A 133 0.89 -17.93 9.98
CA GLU A 133 1.54 -18.50 11.17
C GLU A 133 1.63 -17.46 12.29
N THR A 134 2.09 -16.25 11.96
CA THR A 134 2.23 -15.14 12.91
C THR A 134 0.89 -14.77 13.56
N LEU A 135 -0.19 -14.79 12.78
CA LEU A 135 -1.53 -14.47 13.26
C LEU A 135 -2.29 -15.69 13.85
N GLY A 136 -1.75 -16.90 13.72
CA GLY A 136 -2.41 -18.13 14.17
C GLY A 136 -3.74 -18.40 13.47
N THR A 137 -3.90 -17.94 12.22
CA THR A 137 -5.14 -18.12 11.45
C THR A 137 -4.86 -18.23 9.95
N THR A 138 -5.84 -18.71 9.18
CA THR A 138 -5.78 -18.70 7.72
C THR A 138 -6.49 -17.47 7.18
N ILE A 139 -5.72 -16.47 6.73
CA ILE A 139 -6.25 -15.26 6.10
C ILE A 139 -6.78 -15.59 4.70
N ARG A 140 -7.94 -15.04 4.36
CA ARG A 140 -8.51 -15.12 3.02
C ARG A 140 -7.90 -14.06 2.12
N PHE A 141 -6.82 -14.41 1.41
CA PHE A 141 -6.17 -13.48 0.50
C PHE A 141 -6.93 -13.30 -0.82
N LYS A 142 -7.09 -12.05 -1.24
CA LYS A 142 -7.70 -11.59 -2.49
C LYS A 142 -6.69 -10.70 -3.21
N ASN A 143 -6.34 -11.03 -4.44
CA ASN A 143 -5.23 -10.34 -5.11
C ASN A 143 -5.59 -8.92 -5.57
N ILE A 144 -6.84 -8.65 -5.91
CA ILE A 144 -7.27 -7.35 -6.46
C ILE A 144 -8.66 -6.97 -5.96
N VAL A 145 -9.62 -7.89 -6.09
CA VAL A 145 -11.04 -7.63 -5.79
C VAL A 145 -11.55 -8.69 -4.81
N TYR A 146 -12.34 -8.24 -3.85
CA TYR A 146 -13.18 -9.08 -3.02
C TYR A 146 -14.65 -8.73 -3.26
N TYR A 147 -15.43 -9.69 -3.72
CA TYR A 147 -16.86 -9.52 -3.98
C TYR A 147 -17.67 -10.50 -3.14
N PHE A 148 -18.75 -10.03 -2.53
CA PHE A 148 -19.73 -10.84 -1.79
C PHE A 148 -21.08 -10.13 -1.80
N ASP A 149 -22.19 -10.86 -1.94
CA ASP A 149 -23.56 -10.37 -1.75
C ASP A 149 -23.85 -8.99 -2.38
N GLY A 150 -23.34 -8.72 -3.57
CA GLY A 150 -23.53 -7.43 -4.26
C GLY A 150 -22.64 -6.27 -3.80
N VAL A 151 -21.70 -6.53 -2.90
CA VAL A 151 -20.67 -5.59 -2.45
C VAL A 151 -19.36 -5.89 -3.17
N HIS A 152 -18.80 -4.89 -3.84
CA HIS A 152 -17.49 -4.93 -4.50
C HIS A 152 -16.47 -4.17 -3.66
N ILE A 153 -15.44 -4.86 -3.18
CA ILE A 153 -14.33 -4.24 -2.46
C ILE A 153 -13.08 -4.35 -3.31
N GLU A 154 -12.47 -3.21 -3.61
CA GLU A 154 -11.12 -3.12 -4.15
C GLU A 154 -10.40 -1.89 -3.57
N HIS A 155 -9.07 -1.90 -3.62
CA HIS A 155 -8.27 -0.78 -3.13
C HIS A 155 -8.35 0.46 -4.05
N GLY A 156 -8.61 0.27 -5.35
CA GLY A 156 -8.81 1.36 -6.32
C GLY A 156 -7.60 1.68 -7.21
N HIS A 157 -6.38 1.28 -6.80
CA HIS A 157 -5.13 1.51 -7.55
C HIS A 157 -5.14 1.00 -9.01
N MET A 158 -6.02 0.05 -9.34
CA MET A 158 -6.19 -0.47 -10.70
C MET A 158 -6.77 0.56 -11.67
N HIS A 159 -7.40 1.63 -11.17
CA HIS A 159 -7.97 2.70 -11.98
C HIS A 159 -7.00 3.85 -12.24
N GLU A 160 -5.84 3.83 -11.59
CA GLU A 160 -4.80 4.86 -11.74
C GLU A 160 -3.73 4.41 -12.74
N ALA A 161 -3.40 5.23 -13.74
CA ALA A 161 -2.42 4.83 -14.75
C ALA A 161 -1.02 4.54 -14.17
N ALA A 162 -0.67 5.24 -13.08
CA ALA A 162 0.60 5.09 -12.38
C ALA A 162 0.68 3.79 -11.59
N ASN A 163 -0.40 3.42 -10.90
CA ASN A 163 -0.40 2.33 -9.90
C ASN A 163 -1.00 1.02 -10.42
N ARG A 164 -1.65 1.03 -11.59
CA ARG A 164 -2.29 -0.17 -12.16
C ARG A 164 -1.30 -1.31 -12.41
N LEU A 165 -1.59 -2.44 -11.77
CA LEU A 165 -0.85 -3.70 -11.93
C LEU A 165 -1.23 -4.42 -13.23
N ASN A 166 -0.43 -5.42 -13.61
CA ASN A 166 -0.78 -6.38 -14.65
C ASN A 166 -1.28 -7.68 -13.99
N PRO A 167 -2.61 -7.96 -13.95
CA PRO A 167 -3.16 -9.14 -13.29
C PRO A 167 -2.69 -10.48 -13.90
N ARG A 168 -2.20 -10.46 -15.14
CA ARG A 168 -1.67 -11.64 -15.83
C ARG A 168 -0.19 -11.88 -15.53
N LYS A 169 0.48 -10.91 -14.88
CA LYS A 169 1.93 -10.92 -14.67
C LYS A 169 2.30 -10.11 -13.43
N PHE A 170 1.98 -10.64 -12.25
CA PHE A 170 2.41 -10.05 -10.97
C PHE A 170 3.92 -10.18 -10.72
N PHE A 171 4.56 -11.18 -11.33
CA PHE A 171 5.98 -11.48 -11.13
C PHE A 171 6.75 -11.46 -12.44
N LEU A 172 7.97 -10.95 -12.40
CA LEU A 172 8.97 -11.10 -13.45
C LEU A 172 9.88 -12.28 -13.10
N LYS A 173 10.02 -13.23 -14.03
CA LYS A 173 10.82 -14.45 -13.84
C LYS A 173 11.90 -14.68 -14.91
N ARG A 174 11.76 -14.04 -16.07
CA ARG A 174 12.63 -14.29 -17.23
C ARG A 174 13.96 -13.56 -17.05
N ASN A 175 15.06 -14.27 -17.28
CA ASN A 175 16.44 -13.76 -17.17
C ASN A 175 16.78 -13.15 -15.79
N LEU A 176 16.20 -13.72 -14.73
CA LEU A 176 16.48 -13.34 -13.35
C LEU A 176 16.84 -14.57 -12.53
N PRO A 177 17.75 -14.46 -11.55
CA PRO A 177 18.13 -15.59 -10.69
C PRO A 177 16.98 -16.06 -9.82
N GLU A 178 16.07 -15.15 -9.44
CA GLU A 178 14.85 -15.45 -8.70
C GLU A 178 13.71 -14.51 -9.14
N PRO A 179 12.44 -14.88 -8.91
CA PRO A 179 11.30 -14.03 -9.21
C PRO A 179 11.32 -12.71 -8.45
N VAL A 180 10.92 -11.62 -9.12
CA VAL A 180 10.72 -10.29 -8.50
C VAL A 180 9.31 -9.77 -8.79
N LEU A 181 8.80 -8.86 -7.97
CA LEU A 181 7.53 -8.18 -8.25
C LEU A 181 7.61 -7.37 -9.54
N ASN A 182 6.56 -7.46 -10.36
CA ASN A 182 6.35 -6.61 -11.52
C ASN A 182 5.68 -5.31 -11.09
N LEU A 183 6.46 -4.43 -10.48
CA LEU A 183 5.97 -3.17 -9.92
C LEU A 183 5.44 -2.23 -11.02
N PRO A 184 4.38 -1.46 -10.73
CA PRO A 184 3.88 -0.44 -11.64
C PRO A 184 4.79 0.79 -11.63
N PHE A 185 4.61 1.68 -12.60
CA PHE A 185 5.45 2.88 -12.74
C PHE A 185 5.44 3.75 -11.48
N GLY A 186 4.27 3.91 -10.86
CA GLY A 186 4.07 4.68 -9.63
C GLY A 186 4.97 4.20 -8.49
N SER A 187 5.14 2.89 -8.30
CA SER A 187 6.04 2.35 -7.27
C SER A 187 7.52 2.67 -7.56
N HIS A 188 7.95 2.61 -8.82
CA HIS A 188 9.31 3.03 -9.19
C HIS A 188 9.51 4.53 -8.97
N PHE A 189 8.58 5.35 -9.44
CA PHE A 189 8.60 6.80 -9.25
C PHE A 189 8.63 7.17 -7.76
N PHE A 190 7.82 6.49 -6.96
CA PHE A 190 7.76 6.71 -5.53
C PHE A 190 9.11 6.43 -4.86
N VAL A 191 9.67 5.22 -5.05
CA VAL A 191 10.93 4.81 -4.39
C VAL A 191 12.14 5.62 -4.86
N GLU A 192 12.22 5.91 -6.17
CA GLU A 192 13.40 6.52 -6.77
C GLU A 192 13.42 8.05 -6.70
N TYR A 193 12.25 8.68 -6.59
CA TYR A 193 12.12 10.14 -6.59
C TYR A 193 11.40 10.67 -5.35
N VAL A 194 10.13 10.28 -5.13
CA VAL A 194 9.31 10.86 -4.05
C VAL A 194 9.92 10.59 -2.68
N LEU A 195 10.38 9.36 -2.44
CA LEU A 195 10.97 8.95 -1.18
C LEU A 195 12.24 9.73 -0.84
N GLN A 196 13.03 10.12 -1.84
CA GLN A 196 14.22 10.97 -1.64
C GLN A 196 13.83 12.35 -1.12
N ILE A 197 12.70 12.89 -1.57
CA ILE A 197 12.16 14.15 -1.05
C ILE A 197 11.58 13.94 0.35
N LYS A 198 10.86 12.83 0.59
CA LYS A 198 10.26 12.49 1.89
C LYS A 198 11.29 12.39 3.02
N GLN A 199 12.54 12.02 2.73
CA GLN A 199 13.60 12.01 3.75
C GLN A 199 13.84 13.39 4.37
N SER A 200 13.67 14.48 3.60
CA SER A 200 13.77 15.85 4.12
C SER A 200 12.40 16.46 4.43
N TYR A 201 11.36 16.07 3.70
CA TYR A 201 9.99 16.58 3.82
C TYR A 201 8.99 15.42 3.94
N PRO A 202 8.85 14.79 5.12
CA PRO A 202 8.09 13.54 5.28
C PRO A 202 6.61 13.58 4.87
N HIS A 203 6.03 14.77 4.79
CA HIS A 203 4.61 14.97 4.46
C HIS A 203 4.39 15.54 3.05
N VAL A 204 5.44 15.67 2.22
CA VAL A 204 5.35 16.33 0.90
C VAL A 204 4.26 15.74 -0.01
N ASP A 205 4.03 14.43 0.07
CA ASP A 205 3.03 13.71 -0.69
C ASP A 205 1.62 13.79 -0.08
N LYS A 206 1.48 14.35 1.13
CA LYS A 206 0.20 14.51 1.85
C LYS A 206 -0.36 15.92 1.81
N ILE A 207 0.44 16.93 1.44
CA ILE A 207 -0.01 18.32 1.42
C ILE A 207 -0.95 18.55 0.23
N ARG A 208 -2.14 19.09 0.53
CA ARG A 208 -3.16 19.45 -0.47
C ARG A 208 -3.70 20.86 -0.21
N PRO A 209 -4.09 21.59 -1.26
CA PRO A 209 -3.94 21.26 -2.67
C PRO A 209 -2.50 21.52 -3.17
N VAL A 210 -2.06 20.74 -4.17
CA VAL A 210 -0.65 20.70 -4.65
C VAL A 210 -0.20 22.04 -5.21
N ASP A 211 -1.07 22.77 -5.90
CA ASP A 211 -0.75 24.10 -6.47
C ASP A 211 -0.39 25.11 -5.37
N ARG A 212 -1.07 25.07 -4.22
CA ARG A 212 -0.75 25.93 -3.07
C ARG A 212 0.55 25.53 -2.40
N MET A 213 0.79 24.22 -2.26
CA MET A 213 2.09 23.72 -1.78
C MET A 213 3.23 24.21 -2.67
N MET A 214 3.09 24.08 -3.99
CA MET A 214 4.11 24.52 -4.94
C MET A 214 4.34 26.03 -4.88
N ARG A 215 3.27 26.84 -4.80
CA ARG A 215 3.40 28.30 -4.63
C ARG A 215 4.17 28.63 -3.35
N TRP A 216 3.77 28.03 -2.23
CA TRP A 216 4.46 28.25 -0.95
C TRP A 216 5.94 27.83 -1.03
N ALA A 217 6.23 26.67 -1.63
CA ALA A 217 7.58 26.14 -1.76
C ALA A 217 8.47 27.02 -2.65
N ILE A 218 7.94 27.60 -3.73
CA ILE A 218 8.69 28.54 -4.57
C ILE A 218 9.12 29.79 -3.79
N PHE A 219 8.25 30.33 -2.92
CA PHE A 219 8.56 31.54 -2.17
C PHE A 219 9.40 31.32 -0.91
N ASN A 220 9.30 30.15 -0.27
CA ASN A 220 9.95 29.88 1.02
C ASN A 220 11.15 28.92 0.89
N GLU A 221 11.14 28.04 -0.11
CA GLU A 221 12.11 26.97 -0.33
C GLU A 221 12.59 26.99 -1.80
N PHE A 222 12.94 28.18 -2.31
CA PHE A 222 13.16 28.40 -3.74
C PHE A 222 14.16 27.42 -4.37
N TRP A 223 15.38 27.33 -3.83
CA TRP A 223 16.42 26.46 -4.38
C TRP A 223 16.10 24.96 -4.26
N PRO A 224 15.66 24.43 -3.10
CA PRO A 224 15.17 23.06 -3.00
C PRO A 224 14.05 22.76 -4.00
N THR A 225 13.10 23.69 -4.18
CA THR A 225 11.97 23.53 -5.10
C THR A 225 12.42 23.47 -6.55
N VAL A 226 13.33 24.36 -6.98
CA VAL A 226 13.90 24.34 -8.34
C VAL A 226 14.67 23.04 -8.57
N LYS A 227 15.51 22.62 -7.61
CA LYS A 227 16.27 21.36 -7.70
C LYS A 227 15.36 20.14 -7.80
N ALA A 228 14.30 20.08 -6.99
CA ALA A 228 13.31 19.01 -7.04
C ALA A 228 12.59 18.99 -8.39
N SER A 229 12.16 20.16 -8.89
CA SER A 229 11.46 20.30 -10.16
C SER A 229 12.33 19.89 -11.35
N LEU A 230 13.60 20.30 -11.39
CA LEU A 230 14.54 19.88 -12.43
C LEU A 230 14.82 18.37 -12.35
N SER A 231 15.04 17.84 -11.14
CA SER A 231 15.23 16.40 -10.93
C SER A 231 14.03 15.58 -11.39
N LEU A 232 12.80 16.11 -11.25
CA LEU A 232 11.57 15.48 -11.75
C LEU A 232 11.59 15.38 -13.27
N LEU A 233 11.92 16.48 -13.95
CA LEU A 233 12.02 16.50 -15.41
C LEU A 233 13.08 15.52 -15.90
N PHE A 234 14.25 15.47 -15.25
CA PHE A 234 15.29 14.50 -15.56
C PHE A 234 14.84 13.06 -15.30
N TYR A 235 14.09 12.80 -14.23
CA TYR A 235 13.54 11.48 -13.95
C TYR A 235 12.65 11.00 -15.10
N PHE A 236 11.69 11.82 -15.53
CA PHE A 236 10.80 11.48 -16.63
C PHE A 236 11.54 11.33 -17.97
N ALA A 237 12.48 12.23 -18.27
CA ALA A 237 13.32 12.12 -19.47
C ALA A 237 14.11 10.80 -19.48
N LYS A 238 14.73 10.45 -18.34
CA LYS A 238 15.45 9.17 -18.18
C LYS A 238 14.51 7.97 -18.31
N ALA A 239 13.32 8.02 -17.72
CA ALA A 239 12.34 6.95 -17.81
C ALA A 239 11.86 6.68 -19.24
N ILE A 240 11.82 7.70 -20.09
CA ILE A 240 11.47 7.58 -21.52
C ILE A 240 12.60 6.91 -22.32
N VAL A 241 13.86 7.25 -22.03
CA VAL A 241 15.02 6.80 -22.80
C VAL A 241 15.56 5.43 -22.32
N THR A 242 15.36 5.08 -21.05
CA THR A 242 15.95 3.86 -20.47
C THR A 242 15.15 2.62 -20.86
N HIS A 243 15.82 1.68 -21.55
CA HIS A 243 15.30 0.34 -21.81
C HIS A 243 15.71 -0.61 -20.68
N ASP A 244 14.91 -0.71 -19.63
CA ASP A 244 15.07 -1.74 -18.59
C ASP A 244 13.95 -2.78 -18.79
N PRO A 245 14.26 -4.07 -19.05
CA PRO A 245 13.26 -5.13 -19.20
C PRO A 245 12.33 -5.29 -18.00
N ARG A 246 12.75 -4.80 -16.83
CA ARG A 246 11.95 -4.75 -15.59
C ARG A 246 11.01 -3.55 -15.54
N ARG A 247 11.20 -2.55 -16.41
CA ARG A 247 10.50 -1.26 -16.50
C ARG A 247 9.92 -1.03 -17.89
N ASN A 248 9.26 -2.03 -18.46
CA ASN A 248 8.61 -1.90 -19.77
C ASN A 248 7.30 -1.09 -19.68
N PHE A 249 7.43 0.20 -19.39
CA PHE A 249 6.31 1.13 -19.36
C PHE A 249 6.12 1.74 -20.76
N PRO A 250 4.95 1.58 -21.40
CA PRO A 250 4.70 2.22 -22.68
C PRO A 250 4.84 3.75 -22.55
N PHE A 251 5.43 4.42 -23.54
CA PHE A 251 5.56 5.88 -23.57
C PHE A 251 4.23 6.59 -23.28
N LYS A 252 3.13 6.09 -23.85
CA LYS A 252 1.76 6.59 -23.58
C LYS A 252 1.40 6.58 -22.10
N ARG A 253 1.87 5.58 -21.33
CA ARG A 253 1.62 5.49 -19.89
C ARG A 253 2.44 6.53 -19.13
N ILE A 254 3.71 6.71 -19.47
CA ILE A 254 4.57 7.75 -18.85
C ILE A 254 3.95 9.13 -19.07
N LEU A 255 3.55 9.44 -20.32
CA LEU A 255 2.88 10.69 -20.66
C LEU A 255 1.56 10.85 -19.89
N ARG A 256 0.76 9.79 -19.82
CA ARG A 256 -0.50 9.79 -19.06
C ARG A 256 -0.27 10.06 -17.58
N VAL A 257 0.76 9.49 -16.96
CA VAL A 257 1.11 9.76 -15.56
C VAL A 257 1.62 11.19 -15.36
N ALA A 258 2.32 11.77 -16.32
CA ALA A 258 2.74 13.17 -16.25
C ALA A 258 1.57 14.16 -16.42
N LEU A 259 0.53 13.79 -17.19
CA LEU A 259 -0.65 14.60 -17.48
C LEU A 259 -1.79 14.42 -16.49
N GLU A 260 -2.05 13.19 -16.06
CA GLU A 260 -2.88 12.92 -14.89
C GLU A 260 -2.20 13.62 -13.73
N ARG A 261 -2.94 14.45 -12.99
CA ARG A 261 -2.44 15.04 -11.74
C ARG A 261 -1.99 13.85 -10.90
N ALA A 262 -0.68 13.58 -10.83
CA ALA A 262 -0.05 12.36 -10.34
C ALA A 262 -0.24 12.15 -8.82
N ILE A 263 -1.23 12.80 -8.25
CA ILE A 263 -1.42 13.02 -6.84
C ILE A 263 -2.92 12.89 -6.59
N PHE A 264 -3.35 11.63 -6.52
CA PHE A 264 -4.70 11.13 -6.16
C PHE A 264 -5.84 11.57 -7.11
N PRO A 265 -6.17 10.77 -8.13
CA PRO A 265 -7.33 11.03 -8.97
C PRO A 265 -8.63 10.79 -8.19
N ASP A 266 -9.67 11.57 -8.51
CA ASP A 266 -11.03 11.27 -8.06
C ASP A 266 -11.48 9.93 -8.66
N LEU A 267 -11.70 8.93 -7.79
CA LEU A 267 -12.13 7.59 -8.17
C LEU A 267 -13.65 7.47 -8.35
N SER A 268 -14.42 8.55 -8.21
CA SER A 268 -15.88 8.54 -8.34
C SER A 268 -16.35 7.95 -9.68
N GLU A 269 -15.68 8.28 -10.79
CA GLU A 269 -16.00 7.71 -12.11
C GLU A 269 -15.63 6.23 -12.24
N ALA A 270 -14.59 5.77 -11.53
CA ALA A 270 -14.28 4.36 -11.47
C ALA A 270 -15.34 3.59 -10.66
N ALA A 271 -15.70 4.10 -9.48
CA ALA A 271 -16.76 3.56 -8.64
C ALA A 271 -18.11 3.48 -9.39
N ARG A 272 -18.51 4.56 -10.09
CA ARG A 272 -19.72 4.57 -10.93
C ARG A 272 -19.71 3.49 -12.00
N ARG A 273 -18.57 3.25 -12.65
CA ARG A 273 -18.45 2.20 -13.67
C ARG A 273 -18.59 0.79 -13.08
N VAL A 274 -18.10 0.56 -11.86
CA VAL A 274 -18.30 -0.71 -11.15
C VAL A 274 -19.77 -0.94 -10.83
N LEU A 275 -20.48 0.12 -10.40
CA LEU A 275 -21.92 0.08 -10.12
C LEU A 275 -22.83 -0.10 -11.36
N LEU A 276 -22.27 -0.10 -12.58
CA LEU A 276 -23.02 -0.46 -13.79
C LEU A 276 -23.22 -1.99 -13.94
N ASP A 277 -22.46 -2.80 -13.20
CA ASP A 277 -22.70 -4.25 -13.13
C ASP A 277 -23.94 -4.50 -12.28
N GLU A 278 -24.99 -5.08 -12.87
CA GLU A 278 -26.28 -5.33 -12.20
C GLU A 278 -26.17 -6.20 -10.94
N ARG A 279 -25.06 -6.92 -10.78
CA ARG A 279 -24.80 -7.73 -9.59
C ARG A 279 -24.31 -6.89 -8.41
N VAL A 280 -23.80 -5.68 -8.65
CA VAL A 280 -23.17 -4.82 -7.64
C VAL A 280 -24.13 -3.70 -7.24
N HIS A 281 -24.46 -3.62 -5.95
CA HIS A 281 -25.22 -2.50 -5.37
C HIS A 281 -24.36 -1.59 -4.48
N THR A 282 -23.16 -2.02 -4.09
CA THR A 282 -22.24 -1.25 -3.24
C THR A 282 -20.80 -1.44 -3.71
N VAL A 283 -20.04 -0.35 -3.76
CA VAL A 283 -18.61 -0.30 -4.07
C VAL A 283 -17.88 0.52 -3.01
#